data_AF-A0A3C1FKH1-F1
#
_entry.id   AF-A0A3C1FKH1-F1
#
_cell.length_a   1.000
_cell.length_b   1.000
_cell.length_c   1.000
_cell.angle_alpha   90.00
_cell.angle_beta   90.00
_cell.angle_gamma   90.00
#
_symmetry.space_group_name_H-M   'P 1'
#
loop_
_entity.id
_entity.type
_entity.pdbx_description
1 polymer ?
#
loop_
_entity_poly.entity_id
_entity_poly.type
_entity_poly.pdbx_seq_one_letter_code
_entity_poly.pdbx_strand_id
1 'polypeptide(L)'
;NLAAMRRAWVHAAALPARLVEALSHCAAECEMIWRNAREANDFPALAPKLAELLQLTREAAAAKAEHLNTTPYDALLDAFDPGMTTDTIDRLFTELESFLPTFLPQVIERQRSQPKLVMPAGPFPVEAQRALASRLMTSLGFDFTHGRL
;
A
#
# COMPACT_ATOMS: atom_id res chain seq x y z
N ASN A 1 -12.97 21.64 -6.48
CA ASN A 1 -12.46 21.44 -7.86
C ASN A 1 -11.11 22.11 -8.09
N LEU A 2 -10.99 23.44 -8.06
CA LEU A 2 -9.72 24.13 -8.38
C LEU A 2 -8.53 23.71 -7.50
N ALA A 3 -8.72 23.54 -6.19
CA ALA A 3 -7.67 23.08 -5.28
C ALA A 3 -7.14 21.68 -5.67
N ALA A 4 -8.03 20.74 -6.00
CA ALA A 4 -7.65 19.39 -6.43
C ALA A 4 -6.91 19.41 -7.78
N MET A 5 -7.35 20.24 -8.73
CA MET A 5 -6.67 20.43 -10.02
C MET A 5 -5.26 20.99 -9.84
N ARG A 6 -5.11 22.01 -8.99
CA ARG A 6 -3.80 22.60 -8.67
C ARG A 6 -2.87 21.57 -8.03
N ARG A 7 -3.37 20.79 -7.07
CA ARG A 7 -2.60 19.74 -6.41
C ARG A 7 -2.12 18.66 -7.39
N ALA A 8 -3.01 18.16 -8.25
CA ALA A 8 -2.66 17.20 -9.29
C ALA A 8 -1.59 17.77 -10.24
N TRP A 9 -1.72 19.04 -10.64
CA TRP A 9 -0.73 19.73 -11.45
C TRP A 9 0.62 19.85 -10.74
N VAL A 10 0.65 20.23 -9.46
CA VAL A 10 1.90 20.32 -8.69
C VAL A 10 2.63 18.98 -8.67
N HIS A 11 1.94 17.87 -8.37
CA HIS A 11 2.59 16.55 -8.38
C HIS A 11 3.13 16.15 -9.74
N ALA A 12 2.44 16.49 -10.83
CA ALA A 12 2.85 16.16 -12.19
C ALA A 12 4.01 17.03 -12.69
N ALA A 13 3.98 18.33 -12.38
CA ALA A 13 4.94 19.32 -12.85
C ALA A 13 6.22 19.40 -12.00
N ALA A 14 6.20 18.88 -10.76
CA ALA A 14 7.34 18.97 -9.84
C ALA A 14 8.58 18.17 -10.30
N LEU A 15 8.43 17.20 -11.19
CA LEU A 15 9.53 16.34 -11.64
C LEU A 15 9.96 16.69 -13.06
N PRO A 16 11.27 16.79 -13.35
CA PRO A 16 11.75 16.88 -14.71
C PRO A 16 11.51 15.56 -15.45
N ALA A 17 11.26 15.63 -16.76
CA ALA A 17 10.95 14.46 -17.59
C ALA A 17 11.99 13.33 -17.46
N ARG A 18 13.29 13.67 -17.41
CA ARG A 18 14.39 12.71 -17.21
C ARG A 18 14.24 11.87 -15.94
N LEU A 19 13.74 12.46 -14.85
CA LEU A 19 13.58 11.77 -13.58
C LEU A 19 12.35 10.87 -13.60
N VAL A 20 11.28 11.30 -14.26
CA VAL A 20 10.08 10.46 -14.50
C VAL A 20 10.43 9.22 -15.31
N GLU A 21 11.21 9.39 -16.38
CA GLU A 21 11.70 8.30 -17.22
C GLU A 21 12.59 7.33 -16.43
N ALA A 22 13.61 7.85 -15.74
CA ALA A 22 14.52 7.04 -14.93
C ALA A 22 13.79 6.24 -13.85
N LEU A 23 12.84 6.87 -13.13
CA LEU A 23 12.01 6.19 -12.13
C LEU A 23 11.18 5.08 -12.74
N SER A 24 10.54 5.33 -13.88
CA SER A 24 9.67 4.35 -14.54
C SER A 24 10.47 3.13 -15.00
N HIS A 25 11.64 3.34 -15.61
CA HIS A 25 12.54 2.26 -16.02
C HIS A 25 13.07 1.47 -14.82
N CYS A 26 13.62 2.17 -13.81
CA CYS A 26 14.20 1.53 -12.64
C CYS A 26 13.15 0.74 -11.85
N ALA A 27 11.93 1.27 -11.70
CA ALA A 27 10.83 0.59 -11.01
C ALA A 27 10.44 -0.71 -11.73
N ALA A 28 10.30 -0.69 -13.06
CA ALA A 28 9.95 -1.86 -13.85
C ALA A 28 11.03 -2.96 -13.75
N GLU A 29 12.31 -2.59 -13.87
CA GLU A 29 13.43 -3.52 -13.70
C GLU A 29 13.51 -4.09 -12.28
N CYS A 30 13.35 -3.23 -11.26
CA CYS A 30 13.32 -3.62 -9.85
C CYS A 30 12.20 -4.63 -9.58
N GLU A 31 11.01 -4.40 -10.13
CA GLU A 31 9.87 -5.32 -9.99
C GLU A 31 10.16 -6.68 -10.63
N MET A 32 10.74 -6.71 -11.84
CA MET A 32 11.12 -7.96 -12.50
C MET A 32 12.12 -8.78 -11.68
N ILE A 33 13.14 -8.12 -11.12
CA ILE A 33 14.12 -8.77 -10.24
C ILE A 33 13.42 -9.26 -8.95
N TRP A 34 12.59 -8.42 -8.33
CA TRP A 34 11.88 -8.74 -7.11
C TRP A 34 10.99 -9.99 -7.23
N ARG A 35 10.29 -10.17 -8.37
CA ARG A 35 9.43 -11.35 -8.57
C ARG A 35 10.20 -12.66 -8.41
N ASN A 36 11.39 -12.75 -9.02
CA ASN A 36 12.25 -13.94 -8.92
C ASN A 36 12.94 -14.02 -7.55
N ALA A 37 13.48 -12.89 -7.07
CA ALA A 37 14.19 -12.81 -5.79
C ALA A 37 13.29 -13.18 -4.61
N ARG A 38 12.02 -12.78 -4.62
CA ARG A 38 11.04 -13.12 -3.57
C ARG A 38 10.76 -14.62 -3.53
N GLU A 39 10.56 -15.24 -4.68
CA GLU A 39 10.34 -16.69 -4.77
C GLU A 39 11.58 -17.47 -4.29
N ALA A 40 12.78 -16.99 -4.65
CA ALA A 40 14.05 -17.59 -4.27
C ALA A 40 14.53 -17.20 -2.85
N ASN A 41 13.83 -16.31 -2.14
CA ASN A 41 14.28 -15.72 -0.88
C ASN A 41 15.70 -15.07 -0.97
N ASP A 42 15.99 -14.42 -2.10
CA ASP A 42 17.30 -13.85 -2.45
C ASP A 42 17.29 -12.32 -2.38
N PHE A 43 17.32 -11.77 -1.17
CA PHE A 43 17.46 -10.32 -0.98
C PHE A 43 18.75 -9.73 -1.59
N PRO A 44 19.93 -10.38 -1.49
CA PRO A 44 21.14 -9.89 -2.14
C PRO A 44 20.99 -9.62 -3.64
N ALA A 45 20.23 -10.43 -4.38
CA ALA A 45 19.95 -10.17 -5.80
C ALA A 45 19.10 -8.90 -6.04
N LEU A 46 18.18 -8.58 -5.13
CA LEU A 46 17.32 -7.40 -5.23
C LEU A 46 18.01 -6.10 -4.76
N ALA A 47 18.83 -6.20 -3.71
CA ALA A 47 19.34 -5.06 -2.96
C ALA A 47 19.99 -3.95 -3.83
N PRO A 48 20.81 -4.25 -4.86
CA PRO A 48 21.41 -3.21 -5.70
C PRO A 48 20.37 -2.38 -6.46
N LYS A 49 19.40 -3.04 -7.09
CA LYS A 49 18.36 -2.35 -7.88
C LYS A 49 17.36 -1.62 -6.98
N LEU A 50 17.03 -2.19 -5.82
CA LEU A 50 16.21 -1.50 -4.81
C LEU A 50 16.89 -0.24 -4.28
N ALA A 51 18.21 -0.27 -4.06
CA ALA A 51 18.97 0.92 -3.64
C ALA A 51 18.93 2.02 -4.71
N GLU A 52 19.08 1.67 -5.99
CA GLU A 52 18.93 2.60 -7.11
C GLU A 52 17.52 3.23 -7.14
N LEU A 53 16.47 2.41 -7.05
CA LEU A 53 15.09 2.88 -7.00
C LEU A 53 14.83 3.79 -5.80
N LEU A 54 15.38 3.47 -4.64
CA LEU A 54 15.25 4.29 -3.43
C LEU A 54 15.91 5.66 -3.61
N GLN A 55 17.07 5.75 -4.24
CA GLN A 55 17.74 7.02 -4.53
C GLN A 55 16.88 7.89 -5.44
N LEU A 56 16.40 7.35 -6.56
CA LEU A 56 15.52 8.06 -7.48
C LEU A 56 14.22 8.51 -6.81
N THR A 57 13.66 7.67 -5.93
CA THR A 57 12.45 7.98 -5.16
C THR A 57 12.69 9.15 -4.21
N ARG A 58 13.85 9.21 -3.56
CA ARG A 58 14.24 10.33 -2.68
C ARG A 58 14.47 11.63 -3.46
N GLU A 59 15.05 11.55 -4.65
CA GLU A 59 15.17 12.71 -5.54
C GLU A 59 13.79 13.27 -5.94
N ALA A 60 12.86 12.39 -6.31
CA ALA A 60 11.48 12.79 -6.61
C ALA A 60 10.75 13.35 -5.39
N ALA A 61 10.96 12.77 -4.22
CA ALA A 61 10.42 13.24 -2.95
C ALA A 61 10.88 14.66 -2.64
N ALA A 62 12.18 14.92 -2.77
CA ALA A 62 12.77 16.25 -2.56
C ALA A 62 12.19 17.29 -3.55
N ALA A 63 12.09 16.93 -4.84
CA ALA A 63 11.51 17.81 -5.85
C ALA A 63 10.04 18.15 -5.57
N LYS A 64 9.23 17.16 -5.13
CA LYS A 64 7.83 17.39 -4.73
C LYS A 64 7.72 18.23 -3.45
N ALA A 65 8.57 17.95 -2.46
CA ALA A 65 8.58 18.65 -1.18
C ALA A 65 8.82 20.15 -1.32
N GLU A 66 9.73 20.55 -2.21
CA GLU A 66 9.98 21.97 -2.52
C GLU A 66 8.70 22.68 -3.02
N HIS A 67 7.94 22.04 -3.89
CA HIS A 67 6.71 22.62 -4.45
C HIS A 67 5.51 22.57 -3.50
N LEU A 68 5.47 21.58 -2.60
CA LEU A 68 4.40 21.37 -1.63
C LEU A 68 4.66 22.03 -0.27
N ASN A 69 5.85 22.58 -0.05
CA ASN A 69 6.30 23.16 1.22
C ASN A 69 6.14 22.18 2.41
N THR A 70 6.60 20.95 2.23
CA THR A 70 6.50 19.89 3.25
C THR A 70 7.76 19.03 3.27
N THR A 71 7.83 18.01 4.13
CA THR A 71 8.97 17.09 4.18
C THR A 71 8.99 16.17 2.94
N PRO A 72 10.15 15.61 2.54
CA PRO A 72 10.20 14.65 1.43
C PRO A 72 9.24 13.48 1.60
N TYR A 73 9.11 12.92 2.80
CA TYR A 73 8.22 11.79 3.04
C TYR A 73 6.75 12.20 2.98
N ASP A 74 6.38 13.32 3.60
CA ASP A 74 5.00 13.85 3.51
C ASP A 74 4.62 14.21 2.07
N ALA A 75 5.57 14.65 1.24
CA ALA A 75 5.34 14.93 -0.17
C ALA A 75 5.02 13.67 -1.00
N LEU A 76 5.59 12.51 -0.61
CA LEU A 76 5.23 11.22 -1.19
C LEU A 76 3.88 10.74 -0.65
N LEU A 77 3.65 10.88 0.65
CA LEU A 77 2.42 10.48 1.33
C LEU A 77 1.20 11.21 0.78
N ASP A 78 1.30 12.51 0.56
CA ASP A 78 0.20 13.34 0.06
C ASP A 78 -0.36 12.77 -1.24
N ALA A 79 0.48 12.22 -2.13
CA ALA A 79 0.06 11.62 -3.40
C ALA A 79 -0.96 10.47 -3.25
N PHE A 80 -0.98 9.80 -2.09
CA PHE A 80 -1.87 8.68 -1.78
C PHE A 80 -2.97 9.05 -0.79
N ASP A 81 -2.63 9.84 0.23
CA ASP A 81 -3.56 10.27 1.29
C ASP A 81 -3.43 11.80 1.50
N PRO A 82 -4.21 12.60 0.76
CA PRO A 82 -4.06 14.05 0.73
C PRO A 82 -4.31 14.69 2.11
N GLY A 83 -3.32 15.42 2.60
CA GLY A 83 -3.38 16.06 3.93
C GLY A 83 -2.98 15.16 5.11
N MET A 84 -2.64 13.89 4.87
CA MET A 84 -1.99 13.06 5.88
C MET A 84 -0.53 13.51 6.09
N THR A 85 -0.05 13.41 7.32
CA THR A 85 1.32 13.78 7.70
C THR A 85 1.97 12.71 8.55
N THR A 86 3.30 12.68 8.55
CA THR A 86 4.12 11.84 9.40
C THR A 86 3.76 12.04 10.88
N ASP A 87 3.56 13.28 11.33
CA ASP A 87 3.12 13.58 12.72
C ASP A 87 1.77 12.94 13.09
N THR A 88 0.86 12.80 12.13
CA THR A 88 -0.44 12.15 12.36
C THR A 88 -0.27 10.64 12.40
N ILE A 89 0.53 10.10 11.48
CA ILE A 89 0.88 8.68 11.43
C ILE A 89 1.60 8.27 12.72
N ASP A 90 2.65 8.98 13.13
CA ASP A 90 3.46 8.67 14.30
C ASP A 90 2.64 8.62 15.58
N ARG A 91 1.67 9.54 15.76
CA ARG A 91 0.75 9.51 16.90
C ARG A 91 -0.12 8.25 16.91
N LEU A 92 -0.70 7.90 15.76
CA LEU A 92 -1.53 6.70 15.63
C LEU A 92 -0.72 5.43 15.86
N PHE A 93 0.47 5.32 15.26
CA PHE A 93 1.35 4.17 15.46
C PHE A 93 1.86 4.07 16.89
N THR A 94 2.16 5.19 17.56
CA THR A 94 2.54 5.19 18.98
C THR A 94 1.44 4.59 19.86
N GLU A 95 0.17 4.95 19.62
CA GLU A 95 -0.96 4.37 20.34
C GLU A 95 -1.06 2.85 20.10
N LEU A 96 -0.98 2.43 18.83
CA LEU A 96 -1.04 1.02 18.45
C LEU A 96 0.15 0.22 19.02
N GLU A 97 1.36 0.75 18.98
CA GLU A 97 2.58 0.14 19.54
C GLU A 97 2.52 0.02 21.07
N SER A 98 1.84 0.94 21.75
CA SER A 98 1.63 0.84 23.19
C SER A 98 0.63 -0.26 23.57
N PHE A 99 -0.37 -0.49 22.72
CA PHE A 99 -1.51 -1.38 23.01
C PHE A 99 -1.30 -2.81 22.49
N LEU A 100 -0.99 -2.97 21.21
CA LEU A 100 -1.00 -4.25 20.49
C LEU A 100 -0.03 -5.29 21.07
N PRO A 101 1.23 -4.97 21.44
CA PRO A 101 2.16 -5.97 21.97
C PRO A 101 1.69 -6.62 23.27
N THR A 102 0.91 -5.90 24.08
CA THR A 102 0.35 -6.42 25.34
C THR A 102 -0.99 -7.10 25.11
N PHE A 103 -1.82 -6.59 24.20
CA PHE A 103 -3.14 -7.16 23.90
C PHE A 103 -3.07 -8.48 23.13
N LEU A 104 -2.16 -8.60 22.14
CA LEU A 104 -2.06 -9.78 21.28
C LEU A 104 -1.82 -11.09 22.07
N PRO A 105 -0.87 -11.18 23.02
CA PRO A 105 -0.71 -12.38 23.85
C PRO A 105 -1.96 -12.75 24.66
N GLN A 106 -2.71 -11.77 25.16
CA GLN A 106 -3.94 -12.01 25.91
C GLN A 106 -5.03 -12.65 25.03
N VAL A 107 -5.17 -12.17 23.79
CA VAL A 107 -6.10 -12.75 22.81
C VAL A 107 -5.68 -14.18 22.47
N ILE A 108 -4.39 -14.42 22.20
CA ILE A 108 -3.85 -15.75 21.89
C ILE A 108 -4.12 -16.72 23.05
N GLU A 109 -3.85 -16.29 24.29
CA GLU A 109 -4.08 -17.14 25.46
C GLU A 109 -5.56 -17.43 25.67
N ARG A 110 -6.42 -16.42 25.51
CA ARG A 110 -7.88 -16.62 25.53
C ARG A 110 -8.32 -17.63 24.48
N GLN A 111 -7.84 -17.51 23.24
CA GLN A 111 -8.19 -18.44 22.16
C GLN A 111 -7.70 -19.87 22.42
N ARG A 112 -6.54 -20.06 23.05
CA ARG A 112 -6.06 -21.39 23.46
C ARG A 112 -6.99 -22.09 24.45
N SER A 113 -7.65 -21.32 25.31
CA SER A 113 -8.64 -21.86 26.25
C SER A 113 -10.01 -22.16 25.63
N GLN A 114 -10.25 -21.75 24.37
CA GLN A 114 -11.52 -21.99 23.68
C GLN A 114 -11.53 -23.34 22.96
N PRO A 115 -12.73 -23.91 22.70
CA PRO A 115 -12.86 -25.08 21.85
C PRO A 115 -12.23 -24.84 20.47
N LYS A 116 -11.68 -25.91 19.88
CA LYS A 116 -11.16 -25.85 18.52
C LYS A 116 -12.26 -25.39 17.58
N LEU A 117 -11.94 -24.44 16.71
CA LEU A 117 -12.82 -23.98 15.65
C LEU A 117 -13.16 -25.16 14.73
N VAL A 118 -14.45 -25.32 14.44
CA VAL A 118 -14.90 -26.27 13.42
C VAL A 118 -14.68 -25.61 12.07
N MET A 119 -13.70 -26.11 11.33
CA MET A 119 -13.39 -25.61 9.99
C MET A 119 -14.44 -26.10 8.98
N PRO A 120 -14.94 -25.24 8.09
CA PRO A 120 -15.79 -25.69 6.99
C PRO A 120 -15.10 -26.77 6.15
N ALA A 121 -15.80 -27.87 5.89
CA ALA A 121 -15.31 -28.95 5.04
C ALA A 121 -15.70 -28.68 3.58
N GLY A 122 -14.71 -28.71 2.68
CA GLY A 122 -14.93 -28.59 1.24
C GLY A 122 -15.44 -29.89 0.59
N PRO A 123 -15.50 -29.94 -0.76
CA PRO A 123 -15.01 -28.93 -1.69
C PRO A 123 -15.89 -27.66 -1.71
N PHE A 124 -15.29 -26.53 -2.08
CA PHE A 124 -16.01 -25.27 -2.32
C PHE A 124 -15.98 -24.96 -3.82
N PRO A 125 -17.03 -25.32 -4.59
CA PRO A 125 -17.06 -25.05 -6.02
C PRO A 125 -16.86 -23.55 -6.31
N VAL A 126 -15.98 -23.23 -7.27
CA VAL A 126 -15.67 -21.82 -7.63
C VAL A 126 -16.95 -21.06 -8.02
N GLU A 127 -17.87 -21.69 -8.76
CA GLU A 127 -19.14 -21.08 -9.14
C GLU A 127 -20.04 -20.78 -7.94
N ALA A 128 -20.05 -21.65 -6.92
CA ALA A 128 -20.80 -21.40 -5.69
C ALA A 128 -20.18 -20.24 -4.89
N GLN A 129 -18.84 -20.14 -4.86
CA GLN A 129 -18.14 -19.01 -4.25
C GLN A 129 -18.41 -17.70 -4.99
N ARG A 130 -18.38 -17.72 -6.33
CA ARG A 130 -18.72 -16.57 -7.18
C ARG A 130 -20.15 -16.11 -6.94
N ALA A 131 -21.12 -17.03 -6.92
CA ALA A 131 -22.52 -16.72 -6.64
C ALA A 131 -22.71 -16.11 -5.24
N LEU A 132 -22.02 -16.62 -4.23
CA LEU A 132 -22.04 -16.05 -2.88
C LEU A 132 -21.42 -14.64 -2.85
N ALA A 133 -20.27 -14.45 -3.50
CA ALA A 133 -19.60 -13.15 -3.58
C ALA A 133 -20.50 -12.09 -4.24
N SER A 134 -21.14 -12.42 -5.37
CA SER A 134 -22.08 -11.51 -6.03
C SER A 134 -23.26 -11.15 -5.13
N ARG A 135 -23.81 -12.12 -4.39
CA ARG A 135 -24.90 -11.86 -3.43
C ARG A 135 -24.48 -10.92 -2.30
N LEU A 136 -23.27 -11.12 -1.75
CA LEU A 136 -22.73 -10.24 -0.71
C LEU A 136 -22.48 -8.82 -1.24
N MET A 137 -21.93 -8.70 -2.45
CA MET A 137 -21.74 -7.41 -3.12
C MET A 137 -23.08 -6.69 -3.32
N THR A 138 -24.11 -7.36 -3.83
CA THR A 138 -25.46 -6.79 -3.94
C THR A 138 -26.02 -6.37 -2.58
N SER A 139 -25.84 -7.20 -1.54
CA SER A 139 -26.31 -6.87 -0.18
C SER A 139 -25.60 -5.66 0.42
N LEU A 140 -24.35 -5.39 0.02
CA LEU A 140 -23.60 -4.19 0.42
C LEU A 140 -23.93 -2.97 -0.46
N GLY A 141 -24.82 -3.13 -1.45
CA GLY A 141 -25.27 -2.05 -2.33
C GLY A 141 -24.45 -1.88 -3.62
N PHE A 142 -23.64 -2.86 -4.00
CA PHE A 142 -22.90 -2.80 -5.27
C PHE A 142 -23.85 -2.87 -6.46
N ASP A 143 -23.71 -1.90 -7.38
CA ASP A 143 -24.52 -1.81 -8.60
C ASP A 143 -23.81 -2.49 -9.79
N PHE A 144 -24.31 -3.66 -10.17
CA PHE A 144 -23.80 -4.44 -11.31
C PHE A 144 -24.15 -3.85 -12.68
N THR A 145 -24.96 -2.80 -12.77
CA THR A 145 -25.15 -2.05 -14.02
C THR A 145 -23.97 -1.11 -14.32
N HIS A 146 -23.17 -0.79 -13.30
CA HIS A 146 -22.01 0.10 -13.38
C HIS A 146 -20.69 -0.60 -12.98
N GLY A 147 -20.68 -1.94 -12.85
CA GLY A 147 -19.50 -2.71 -12.47
C GLY A 147 -19.66 -4.22 -12.67
N ARG A 148 -18.58 -4.99 -12.52
CA ARG A 148 -18.60 -6.45 -12.70
C ARG A 148 -17.60 -7.16 -11.77
N LEU A 149 -17.84 -8.45 -11.54
CA LEU A 149 -16.98 -9.38 -10.79
C LEU A 149 -16.33 -10.40 -11.71
#